data_AF-A0A3D2NK34-F1
#
_entry.id   AF-A0A3D2NK34-F1
#
_cell.length_a   1.000
_cell.length_b   1.000
_cell.length_c   1.000
_cell.angle_alpha   90.00
_cell.angle_beta   90.00
_cell.angle_gamma   90.00
#
_symmetry.space_group_name_H-M   'P 1'
#
loop_
_entity.id
_entity.type
_entity.pdbx_description
1 polymer ?
#
loop_
_entity_poly.entity_id
_entity_poly.type
_entity_poly.pdbx_seq_one_letter_code
_entity_poly.pdbx_strand_id
1 'polypeptide(L)'
;MMERITKKLSEQRTARLVIEPAGRPRLPGDTSSIKNASSIRVSCTGAWVMQEIEQLNQQLKLTVWLANGNLIFDCTALTALDTTGAWLLQQTIQSLQQHGHAVTLNGLKPEFHTLLQLVSYSVNTPNTPAPPQPNLLTRIGRRAWYSMIRVSEMLVFIGETAIVLWHSLLQPRRIRWRAILHNLQSAGFEALPIVGLLSFLMGLVISYQGADQLQRFGANIFIADLVGLSMLRELSPLLTAIIVAGRSGSAYAAQIGTMKVTEEIDALRTIGVGPTELLVIPKLLALVIALPLLTVYADVAGLFGGMIMASSKLDVSFTVFLDRLTDAVSLSSFLTGVGKAP
;
A
#
# COMPACT_ATOMS: atom_id res chain seq x y z
N MET A 1 -37.02 33.16 -16.22
CA MET A 1 -37.74 32.37 -17.25
C MET A 1 -36.83 31.34 -17.92
N MET A 2 -35.62 31.71 -18.36
CA MET A 2 -34.60 30.77 -18.87
C MET A 2 -34.24 29.64 -17.88
N GLU A 3 -34.11 29.96 -16.58
CA GLU A 3 -33.79 28.98 -15.54
C GLU A 3 -34.87 27.91 -15.32
N ARG A 4 -36.15 28.24 -15.57
CA ARG A 4 -37.26 27.27 -15.53
C ARG A 4 -37.30 26.39 -16.78
N ILE A 5 -36.76 26.86 -17.91
CA ILE A 5 -36.68 26.10 -19.17
C ILE A 5 -35.47 25.15 -19.12
N THR A 6 -34.31 25.59 -18.61
CA THR A 6 -33.16 24.70 -18.38
C THR A 6 -33.43 23.67 -17.28
N LYS A 7 -34.18 24.01 -16.23
CA LYS A 7 -34.59 23.02 -15.22
C LYS A 7 -35.55 21.96 -15.80
N LYS A 8 -36.54 22.36 -16.61
CA LYS A 8 -37.42 21.43 -17.37
C LYS A 8 -36.66 20.56 -18.37
N LEU A 9 -35.62 21.09 -19.04
CA LEU A 9 -34.77 20.33 -19.96
C LEU A 9 -33.78 19.40 -19.22
N SER A 10 -33.33 19.77 -18.02
CA SER A 10 -32.51 18.90 -17.16
C SER A 10 -33.33 17.76 -16.55
N GLU A 11 -34.59 18.02 -16.19
CA GLU A 11 -35.54 17.02 -15.69
C GLU A 11 -35.94 15.99 -16.75
N GLN A 12 -35.82 16.33 -18.05
CA GLN A 12 -36.04 15.40 -19.16
C GLN A 12 -34.82 14.54 -19.51
N ARG A 13 -33.63 14.84 -18.97
CA ARG A 13 -32.41 14.07 -19.25
C ARG A 13 -32.13 12.96 -18.24
N THR A 14 -32.64 13.09 -17.02
CA THR A 14 -32.41 12.13 -15.94
C THR A 14 -33.19 10.84 -16.17
N ALA A 15 -32.52 9.70 -16.05
CA ALA A 15 -33.08 8.37 -16.09
C ALA A 15 -34.14 8.23 -15.00
N ARG A 16 -35.38 7.95 -15.42
CA ARG A 16 -36.49 7.73 -14.50
C ARG A 16 -37.37 6.60 -14.99
N LEU A 17 -38.03 5.98 -14.02
CA LEU A 17 -39.03 4.95 -14.26
C LEU A 17 -40.36 5.45 -13.70
N VAL A 18 -41.34 5.62 -14.59
CA VAL A 18 -42.68 6.11 -14.24
C VAL A 18 -43.69 4.99 -14.47
N ILE A 19 -44.49 4.66 -13.45
CA ILE A 19 -45.46 3.56 -13.50
C ILE A 19 -46.85 4.16 -13.62
N GLU A 20 -47.56 3.81 -14.70
CA GLU A 20 -48.91 4.29 -14.99
C GLU A 20 -49.85 3.09 -15.25
N PRO A 21 -51.12 3.12 -14.81
CA PRO A 21 -52.09 2.11 -15.20
C PRO A 21 -52.33 2.16 -16.71
N ALA A 22 -52.36 1.01 -17.39
CA ALA A 22 -52.60 0.99 -18.83
C ALA A 22 -54.09 1.27 -19.13
N GLY A 23 -54.42 2.55 -19.31
CA GLY A 23 -55.75 3.00 -19.68
C GLY A 23 -55.84 4.52 -19.86
N ARG A 24 -55.87 4.96 -21.13
CA ARG A 24 -56.06 6.32 -21.69
C ARG A 24 -55.08 7.43 -21.25
N PRO A 25 -54.73 8.38 -22.15
CA PRO A 25 -53.93 9.54 -21.78
C PRO A 25 -54.67 10.41 -20.74
N ARG A 26 -54.01 10.74 -19.63
CA ARG A 26 -54.55 11.65 -18.60
C ARG A 26 -54.83 13.03 -19.21
N LEU A 27 -56.10 13.44 -19.26
CA LEU A 27 -56.48 14.85 -19.27
C LEU A 27 -56.34 15.40 -17.82
N PRO A 28 -56.00 16.68 -17.62
CA PRO A 28 -55.76 17.22 -16.29
C PRO A 28 -57.09 17.28 -15.51
N GLY A 29 -57.21 16.52 -14.41
CA GLY A 29 -58.33 16.64 -13.47
C GLY A 29 -58.97 15.36 -12.92
N ASP A 30 -58.54 14.16 -13.32
CA ASP A 30 -59.24 12.93 -12.92
C ASP A 30 -58.57 12.18 -11.76
N THR A 31 -59.21 12.22 -10.58
CA THR A 31 -58.89 11.46 -9.37
C THR A 31 -59.82 10.26 -9.23
N SER A 32 -59.62 9.19 -10.00
CA SER A 32 -60.38 7.94 -9.84
C SER A 32 -59.52 6.67 -9.94
N SER A 33 -59.49 5.96 -8.80
CA SER A 33 -59.18 4.54 -8.54
C SER A 33 -58.15 3.76 -9.39
N ILE A 34 -57.02 3.43 -8.74
CA ILE A 34 -55.88 2.59 -9.20
C ILE A 34 -56.22 1.07 -9.23
N LYS A 35 -57.47 0.64 -9.07
CA LYS A 35 -57.78 -0.77 -8.71
C LYS A 35 -58.18 -1.73 -9.85
N ASN A 36 -58.22 -1.32 -11.12
CA ASN A 36 -58.81 -2.17 -12.18
C ASN A 36 -58.11 -2.16 -13.56
N ALA A 37 -56.80 -1.95 -13.61
CA ALA A 37 -56.05 -2.08 -14.87
C ALA A 37 -55.38 -3.47 -14.95
N SER A 38 -55.80 -4.30 -15.90
CA SER A 38 -55.22 -5.62 -16.21
C SER A 38 -53.82 -5.55 -16.83
N SER A 39 -53.36 -4.36 -17.19
CA SER A 39 -51.99 -4.09 -17.62
C SER A 39 -51.45 -2.80 -17.01
N ILE A 40 -50.15 -2.76 -16.73
CA ILE A 40 -49.45 -1.62 -16.14
C ILE A 40 -48.37 -1.18 -17.13
N ARG A 41 -48.32 0.12 -17.43
CA ARG A 41 -47.29 0.71 -18.29
C ARG A 41 -46.14 1.24 -17.43
N VAL A 42 -44.93 0.88 -17.81
CA VAL A 42 -43.68 1.34 -17.20
C VAL A 42 -42.97 2.18 -18.24
N SER A 43 -42.98 3.50 -18.07
CA SER A 43 -42.32 4.43 -18.99
C SER A 43 -40.85 4.60 -18.59
N CYS A 44 -39.95 4.16 -19.46
CA CYS A 44 -38.51 4.33 -19.36
C CYS A 44 -38.10 5.64 -20.03
N THR A 45 -37.76 6.66 -19.24
CA THR A 45 -37.40 7.99 -19.73
C THR A 45 -35.93 8.31 -19.44
N GLY A 46 -35.33 9.18 -20.25
CA GLY A 46 -33.97 9.71 -20.02
C GLY A 46 -32.84 8.82 -20.58
N ALA A 47 -31.62 9.06 -20.09
CA ALA A 47 -30.40 8.38 -20.55
C ALA A 47 -30.01 7.23 -19.61
N TRP A 48 -30.21 5.99 -20.04
CA TRP A 48 -29.87 4.80 -19.26
C TRP A 48 -28.40 4.43 -19.49
N VAL A 49 -27.52 5.17 -18.83
CA VAL A 49 -26.06 5.03 -18.91
C VAL A 49 -25.43 4.85 -17.53
N MET A 50 -24.19 4.35 -17.47
CA MET A 50 -23.44 4.03 -16.25
C MET A 50 -23.46 5.15 -15.19
N GLN A 51 -23.45 6.41 -15.62
CA GLN A 51 -23.47 7.57 -14.71
C GLN A 51 -24.78 7.70 -13.91
N GLU A 52 -25.91 7.22 -14.43
CA GLU A 52 -27.23 7.36 -13.80
C GLU A 52 -27.80 6.02 -13.29
N ILE A 53 -27.04 4.93 -13.43
CA ILE A 53 -27.51 3.57 -13.18
C ILE A 53 -27.79 3.28 -11.70
N GLU A 54 -27.06 3.89 -10.77
CA GLU A 54 -27.21 3.65 -9.33
C GLU A 54 -28.56 4.16 -8.82
N GLN A 55 -28.96 5.35 -9.25
CA GLN A 55 -30.25 5.94 -8.90
C GLN A 55 -31.41 5.12 -9.50
N LEU A 56 -31.27 4.67 -10.74
CA LEU A 56 -32.27 3.87 -11.44
C LEU A 56 -32.43 2.48 -10.78
N ASN A 57 -31.33 1.82 -10.41
CA ASN A 57 -31.36 0.52 -9.72
C ASN A 57 -32.03 0.64 -8.34
N GLN A 58 -31.81 1.75 -7.61
CA GLN A 58 -32.52 2.01 -6.35
C GLN A 58 -34.03 2.19 -6.58
N GLN A 59 -34.45 2.95 -7.59
CA GLN A 59 -35.87 3.12 -7.94
C GLN A 59 -36.55 1.79 -8.28
N LEU A 60 -35.88 0.94 -9.07
CA LEU A 60 -36.36 -0.39 -9.45
C LEU A 60 -36.52 -1.33 -8.25
N LYS A 61 -35.58 -1.30 -7.29
CA LYS A 61 -35.65 -2.11 -6.06
C LYS A 61 -36.76 -1.66 -5.11
N LEU A 62 -37.04 -0.36 -5.05
CA LEU A 62 -38.08 0.21 -4.20
C LEU A 62 -39.50 0.08 -4.80
N THR A 63 -39.58 -0.29 -6.08
CA THR A 63 -40.85 -0.45 -6.78
C THR A 63 -41.54 -1.75 -6.37
N VAL A 64 -42.78 -1.65 -5.89
CA VAL A 64 -43.64 -2.80 -5.61
C VAL A 64 -44.43 -3.15 -6.87
N TRP A 65 -44.22 -4.36 -7.38
CA TRP A 65 -44.90 -4.88 -8.56
C TRP A 65 -46.18 -5.62 -8.14
N LEU A 66 -47.31 -5.36 -8.81
CA LEU A 66 -48.59 -6.01 -8.54
C LEU A 66 -48.58 -7.45 -9.07
N ALA A 67 -48.94 -8.42 -8.21
CA ALA A 67 -48.93 -9.85 -8.54
C ALA A 67 -49.73 -10.20 -9.81
N ASN A 68 -49.12 -10.95 -10.73
CA ASN A 68 -49.71 -11.52 -11.95
C ASN A 68 -50.33 -10.52 -12.96
N GLY A 69 -49.78 -9.31 -13.08
CA GLY A 69 -50.15 -8.35 -14.13
C GLY A 69 -49.32 -8.44 -15.41
N ASN A 70 -49.88 -8.00 -16.55
CA ASN A 70 -49.14 -7.78 -17.80
C ASN A 70 -48.46 -6.39 -17.78
N LEU A 71 -47.14 -6.35 -17.92
CA LEU A 71 -46.32 -5.14 -17.83
C LEU A 71 -45.85 -4.72 -19.23
N ILE A 72 -46.10 -3.46 -19.59
CA ILE A 72 -45.64 -2.88 -20.86
C ILE A 72 -44.53 -1.88 -20.56
N PHE A 73 -43.30 -2.23 -20.88
CA PHE A 73 -42.14 -1.33 -20.78
C PHE A 73 -42.08 -0.44 -22.02
N ASP A 74 -42.47 0.82 -21.86
CA ASP A 74 -42.46 1.83 -22.91
C ASP A 74 -41.10 2.56 -22.92
N CYS A 75 -40.28 2.28 -23.93
CA CYS A 75 -38.94 2.82 -24.12
C CYS A 75 -38.90 3.97 -25.14
N THR A 76 -40.05 4.51 -25.56
CA THR A 76 -40.11 5.59 -26.58
C THR A 76 -39.35 6.85 -26.17
N ALA A 77 -39.36 7.18 -24.88
CA ALA A 77 -38.74 8.36 -24.31
C ALA A 77 -37.27 8.15 -23.88
N LEU A 78 -36.65 7.03 -24.29
CA LEU A 78 -35.27 6.71 -23.99
C LEU A 78 -34.32 7.48 -24.92
N THR A 79 -33.45 8.31 -24.34
CA THR A 79 -32.56 9.18 -25.09
C THR A 79 -31.23 8.52 -25.42
N ALA A 80 -30.70 7.69 -24.51
CA ALA A 80 -29.46 6.91 -24.67
C ALA A 80 -29.52 5.60 -23.88
N LEU A 81 -28.82 4.56 -24.36
CA LEU A 81 -28.67 3.26 -23.70
C LEU A 81 -27.22 2.76 -23.87
N ASP A 82 -26.53 2.43 -22.79
CA ASP A 82 -25.22 1.75 -22.84
C ASP A 82 -25.32 0.28 -22.41
N THR A 83 -24.18 -0.43 -22.40
CA THR A 83 -24.10 -1.85 -22.00
C THR A 83 -24.62 -2.09 -20.59
N THR A 84 -24.36 -1.18 -19.65
CA THR A 84 -24.82 -1.29 -18.26
C THR A 84 -26.32 -1.05 -18.14
N GLY A 85 -26.85 -0.03 -18.83
CA GLY A 85 -28.28 0.28 -18.89
C GLY A 85 -29.10 -0.85 -19.52
N ALA A 86 -28.61 -1.42 -20.62
CA ALA A 86 -29.26 -2.56 -21.25
C ALA A 86 -29.22 -3.82 -20.39
N TRP A 87 -28.11 -4.05 -19.68
CA TRP A 87 -28.01 -5.15 -18.72
C TRP A 87 -29.03 -5.00 -17.59
N LEU A 88 -29.17 -3.80 -17.02
CA LEU A 88 -30.17 -3.54 -15.98
C LEU A 88 -31.60 -3.73 -16.48
N LEU A 89 -31.91 -3.22 -17.68
CA LEU A 89 -33.23 -3.38 -18.30
C LEU A 89 -33.56 -4.86 -18.52
N GLN A 90 -32.63 -5.61 -19.11
CA GLN A 90 -32.81 -7.03 -19.39
C GLN A 90 -32.92 -7.86 -18.10
N GLN A 91 -32.09 -7.58 -17.10
CA GLN A 91 -32.15 -8.24 -15.79
C GLN A 91 -33.49 -7.96 -15.09
N THR A 92 -34.00 -6.74 -15.19
CA THR A 92 -35.30 -6.36 -14.61
C THR A 92 -36.45 -7.12 -15.29
N ILE A 93 -36.46 -7.15 -16.63
CA ILE A 93 -37.48 -7.89 -17.41
C ILE A 93 -37.46 -9.38 -17.03
N GLN A 94 -36.26 -9.99 -16.99
CA GLN A 94 -36.12 -11.40 -16.64
C GLN A 94 -36.57 -11.68 -15.21
N SER A 95 -36.19 -10.82 -14.25
CA SER A 95 -36.64 -10.94 -12.86
C SER A 95 -38.17 -10.87 -12.77
N LEU A 96 -38.82 -9.96 -13.48
CA LEU A 96 -40.29 -9.84 -13.48
C LEU A 96 -40.97 -11.06 -14.12
N GLN A 97 -40.43 -11.58 -15.22
CA GLN A 97 -40.91 -12.80 -15.87
C GLN A 97 -40.78 -14.03 -14.95
N GLN A 98 -39.67 -14.15 -14.22
CA GLN A 98 -39.47 -15.22 -13.23
C GLN A 98 -40.49 -15.14 -12.06
N HIS A 99 -40.96 -13.94 -11.71
CA HIS A 99 -42.00 -13.73 -10.70
C HIS A 99 -43.43 -13.81 -11.26
N GLY A 100 -43.62 -14.27 -12.50
CA GLY A 100 -44.92 -14.55 -13.09
C GLY A 100 -45.56 -13.38 -13.85
N HIS A 101 -44.84 -12.28 -14.10
CA HIS A 101 -45.34 -11.18 -14.93
C HIS A 101 -45.06 -11.42 -16.41
N ALA A 102 -46.08 -11.27 -17.27
CA ALA A 102 -45.85 -11.13 -18.70
C ALA A 102 -45.29 -9.73 -18.96
N VAL A 103 -44.11 -9.61 -19.58
CA VAL A 103 -43.47 -8.33 -19.87
C VAL A 103 -43.33 -8.15 -21.37
N THR A 104 -43.80 -7.02 -21.90
CA THR A 104 -43.66 -6.63 -23.31
C THR A 104 -42.90 -5.32 -23.44
N LEU A 105 -41.98 -5.25 -24.40
CA LEU A 105 -41.22 -4.04 -24.72
C LEU A 105 -41.90 -3.28 -25.86
N ASN A 106 -42.12 -1.98 -25.69
CA ASN A 106 -42.69 -1.10 -26.70
C ASN A 106 -41.76 0.08 -27.00
N GLY A 107 -41.70 0.51 -28.26
CA GLY A 107 -41.07 1.77 -28.65
C GLY A 107 -39.56 1.87 -28.50
N LEU A 108 -38.85 0.75 -28.37
CA LEU A 108 -37.39 0.73 -28.36
C LEU A 108 -36.86 1.17 -29.73
N LYS A 109 -35.83 2.02 -29.77
CA LYS A 109 -35.20 2.44 -31.04
C LYS A 109 -34.43 1.27 -31.67
N PRO A 110 -34.35 1.17 -33.01
CA PRO A 110 -33.62 0.10 -33.70
C PRO A 110 -32.15 -0.04 -33.27
N GLU A 111 -31.48 1.09 -32.99
CA GLU A 111 -30.08 1.16 -32.52
C GLU A 111 -29.84 0.42 -31.20
N PHE A 112 -30.85 0.36 -30.31
CA PHE A 112 -30.74 -0.29 -29.01
C PHE A 112 -31.12 -1.77 -29.02
N HIS A 113 -31.77 -2.26 -30.08
CA HIS A 113 -32.15 -3.66 -30.19
C HIS A 113 -30.93 -4.59 -30.26
N THR A 114 -29.92 -4.23 -31.06
CA THR A 114 -28.70 -5.01 -31.22
C THR A 114 -27.96 -5.14 -29.88
N LEU A 115 -27.89 -4.04 -29.13
CA LEU A 115 -27.21 -4.00 -27.84
C LEU A 115 -27.96 -4.85 -26.79
N LEU A 116 -29.30 -4.76 -26.73
CA LEU A 116 -30.10 -5.62 -25.86
C LEU A 116 -30.00 -7.11 -26.22
N GLN A 117 -29.93 -7.46 -27.50
CA GLN A 117 -29.72 -8.84 -27.93
C GLN A 117 -28.36 -9.37 -27.46
N LEU A 118 -27.29 -8.60 -27.64
CA LEU A 118 -25.94 -8.99 -27.19
C LEU A 118 -25.88 -9.20 -25.67
N VAL A 119 -26.54 -8.31 -24.91
CA VAL A 119 -26.56 -8.40 -23.45
C VAL A 119 -27.48 -9.52 -22.96
N SER A 120 -28.57 -9.83 -23.65
CA SER A 120 -29.48 -10.93 -23.28
C SER A 120 -28.78 -12.28 -23.21
N TYR A 121 -27.78 -12.52 -24.08
CA TYR A 121 -26.96 -13.72 -24.03
C TYR A 121 -26.16 -13.81 -22.72
N SER A 122 -25.63 -12.68 -22.23
CA SER A 122 -24.88 -12.61 -20.96
C SER A 122 -25.77 -12.69 -19.72
N VAL A 123 -27.00 -12.18 -19.79
CA VAL A 123 -27.95 -12.19 -18.66
C VAL A 123 -28.62 -13.56 -18.48
N ASN A 124 -28.76 -14.33 -19.56
CA ASN A 124 -29.32 -15.68 -19.52
C ASN A 124 -28.35 -16.74 -18.97
N THR A 125 -27.10 -16.38 -18.64
CA THR A 125 -26.23 -17.30 -17.90
C THR A 125 -26.77 -17.46 -16.48
N PRO A 126 -26.99 -18.69 -15.98
CA PRO A 126 -27.49 -18.89 -14.63
C PRO A 126 -26.61 -18.14 -13.64
N ASN A 127 -27.24 -17.36 -12.74
CA ASN A 127 -26.58 -16.64 -11.66
C ASN A 127 -25.60 -17.62 -10.98
N THR A 128 -24.31 -17.42 -11.21
CA THR A 128 -23.30 -18.23 -10.54
C THR A 128 -23.44 -17.93 -9.05
N PRO A 129 -23.63 -18.92 -8.17
CA PRO A 129 -23.75 -18.67 -6.75
C PRO A 129 -22.57 -17.80 -6.31
N ALA A 130 -22.85 -16.70 -5.60
CA ALA A 130 -21.80 -15.88 -5.04
C ALA A 130 -20.85 -16.78 -4.23
N PRO A 131 -19.52 -16.66 -4.42
CA PRO A 131 -18.59 -17.55 -3.75
C PRO A 131 -18.86 -17.51 -2.24
N PRO A 132 -18.87 -18.66 -1.55
CA PRO A 132 -19.14 -18.70 -0.13
C PRO A 132 -18.19 -17.76 0.59
N GLN A 133 -18.72 -16.97 1.53
CA GLN A 133 -17.88 -16.05 2.29
C GLN A 133 -16.76 -16.87 2.95
N PRO A 134 -15.49 -16.46 2.80
CA PRO A 134 -14.39 -17.27 3.25
C PRO A 134 -14.43 -17.38 4.78
N ASN A 135 -14.51 -18.62 5.26
CA ASN A 135 -14.35 -18.96 6.67
C ASN A 135 -13.00 -18.43 7.19
N LEU A 136 -12.86 -18.27 8.51
CA LEU A 136 -11.61 -17.79 9.11
C LEU A 136 -10.39 -18.62 8.66
N LEU A 137 -10.55 -19.95 8.58
CA LEU A 137 -9.51 -20.85 8.07
C LEU A 137 -9.13 -20.54 6.61
N THR A 138 -10.12 -20.27 5.76
CA THR A 138 -9.89 -19.89 4.36
C THR A 138 -9.22 -18.52 4.23
N ARG A 139 -9.55 -17.56 5.11
CA ARG A 139 -8.89 -16.24 5.14
C ARG A 139 -7.44 -16.35 5.55
N ILE A 140 -7.16 -17.14 6.60
CA ILE A 140 -5.80 -17.38 7.08
C ILE A 140 -5.00 -18.14 6.02
N GLY A 141 -5.54 -19.23 5.46
CA GLY A 141 -4.88 -20.01 4.41
C GLY A 141 -4.57 -19.17 3.17
N ARG A 142 -5.52 -18.34 2.72
CA ARG A 142 -5.32 -17.41 1.61
C ARG A 142 -4.24 -16.36 1.93
N ARG A 143 -4.24 -15.79 3.14
CA ARG A 143 -3.21 -14.82 3.56
C ARG A 143 -1.82 -15.45 3.65
N ALA A 144 -1.74 -16.66 4.22
CA ALA A 144 -0.51 -17.42 4.32
C ALA A 144 0.06 -17.73 2.93
N TRP A 145 -0.79 -18.21 2.01
CA TRP A 145 -0.41 -18.50 0.63
C TRP A 145 0.15 -17.27 -0.10
N TYR A 146 -0.57 -16.14 -0.06
CA TYR A 146 -0.07 -14.92 -0.69
C TYR A 146 1.18 -14.34 -0.01
N SER A 147 1.34 -14.53 1.31
CA SER A 147 2.59 -14.16 1.99
C SER A 147 3.76 -15.04 1.54
N MET A 148 3.54 -16.34 1.35
CA MET A 148 4.58 -17.25 0.85
C MET A 148 5.03 -16.87 -0.55
N ILE A 149 4.09 -16.51 -1.43
CA ILE A 149 4.41 -16.00 -2.77
C ILE A 149 5.27 -14.73 -2.68
N ARG A 150 4.87 -13.73 -1.87
CA ARG A 150 5.67 -12.50 -1.67
C ARG A 150 7.07 -12.76 -1.12
N VAL A 151 7.22 -13.71 -0.20
CA VAL A 151 8.54 -14.10 0.32
C VAL A 151 9.40 -14.70 -0.80
N SER A 152 8.82 -15.54 -1.67
CA SER A 152 9.55 -16.08 -2.82
C SER A 152 9.98 -15.00 -3.81
N GLU A 153 9.13 -14.01 -4.11
CA GLU A 153 9.48 -12.85 -4.94
C GLU A 153 10.63 -12.03 -4.33
N MET A 154 10.61 -11.83 -3.00
CA MET A 154 11.69 -11.15 -2.29
C MET A 154 13.01 -11.93 -2.37
N LEU A 155 12.97 -13.26 -2.24
CA LEU A 155 14.15 -14.11 -2.40
C LEU A 155 14.70 -14.06 -3.83
N VAL A 156 13.83 -14.04 -4.84
CA VAL A 156 14.23 -13.86 -6.25
C VAL A 156 14.92 -12.50 -6.44
N PHE A 157 14.35 -11.43 -5.88
CA PHE A 157 14.97 -10.09 -5.96
C PHE A 157 16.34 -10.02 -5.26
N ILE A 158 16.48 -10.65 -4.08
CA ILE A 158 17.76 -10.76 -3.38
C ILE A 158 18.76 -11.54 -4.25
N GLY A 159 18.34 -12.65 -4.86
CA GLY A 159 19.17 -13.45 -5.77
C GLY A 159 19.63 -12.67 -6.99
N GLU A 160 18.72 -11.96 -7.67
CA GLU A 160 19.05 -11.09 -8.81
C GLU A 160 20.05 -10.01 -8.40
N THR A 161 19.79 -9.34 -7.27
CA THR A 161 20.66 -8.28 -6.74
C THR A 161 22.05 -8.82 -6.38
N ALA A 162 22.13 -10.01 -5.77
CA ALA A 162 23.40 -10.66 -5.45
C ALA A 162 24.19 -11.02 -6.71
N ILE A 163 23.52 -11.53 -7.75
CA ILE A 163 24.16 -11.83 -9.04
C ILE A 163 24.69 -10.54 -9.68
N VAL A 164 23.90 -9.47 -9.71
CA VAL A 164 24.34 -8.18 -10.28
C VAL A 164 25.49 -7.59 -9.48
N LEU A 165 25.42 -7.65 -8.14
CA LEU A 165 26.50 -7.20 -7.26
C LEU A 165 27.79 -7.96 -7.55
N TRP A 166 27.72 -9.30 -7.63
CA TRP A 166 28.86 -10.14 -7.95
C TRP A 166 29.49 -9.77 -9.30
N HIS A 167 28.69 -9.63 -10.36
CA HIS A 167 29.19 -9.20 -11.67
C HIS A 167 29.79 -7.79 -11.64
N SER A 168 29.19 -6.87 -10.89
CA SER A 168 29.68 -5.49 -10.73
C SER A 168 31.04 -5.45 -10.02
N LEU A 169 31.23 -6.28 -9.00
CA LEU A 169 32.50 -6.44 -8.29
C LEU A 169 33.60 -7.04 -9.19
N LEU A 170 33.25 -7.98 -10.07
CA LEU A 170 34.18 -8.54 -11.06
C LEU A 170 34.53 -7.55 -12.19
N GLN A 171 33.72 -6.52 -12.41
CA GLN A 171 33.95 -5.49 -13.42
C GLN A 171 33.94 -4.07 -12.80
N PRO A 172 34.96 -3.68 -12.00
CA PRO A 172 34.96 -2.42 -11.26
C PRO A 172 34.84 -1.16 -12.12
N ARG A 173 35.17 -1.24 -13.41
CA ARG A 173 35.01 -0.14 -14.37
C ARG A 173 33.55 0.23 -14.65
N ARG A 174 32.60 -0.69 -14.42
CA ARG A 174 31.16 -0.41 -14.56
C ARG A 174 30.57 0.26 -13.32
N ILE A 175 31.30 0.23 -12.20
CA ILE A 175 30.85 0.82 -10.93
C ILE A 175 30.81 2.35 -11.05
N ARG A 176 29.64 2.92 -10.76
CA ARG A 176 29.43 4.36 -10.73
C ARG A 176 29.87 4.95 -9.39
N TRP A 177 31.18 5.12 -9.21
CA TRP A 177 31.78 5.63 -7.97
C TRP A 177 31.17 6.93 -7.46
N ARG A 178 30.79 7.85 -8.34
CA ARG A 178 30.11 9.10 -7.95
C ARG A 178 28.79 8.85 -7.23
N ALA A 179 28.01 7.87 -7.69
CA ALA A 179 26.75 7.50 -7.05
C ALA A 179 26.98 6.82 -5.70
N ILE A 180 28.03 5.99 -5.57
CA ILE A 180 28.42 5.38 -4.29
C ILE A 180 28.81 6.47 -3.29
N LEU A 181 29.70 7.38 -3.67
CA LEU A 181 30.16 8.45 -2.79
C LEU A 181 29.01 9.37 -2.34
N HIS A 182 28.08 9.68 -3.24
CA HIS A 182 26.88 10.43 -2.87
C HIS A 182 26.01 9.69 -1.85
N ASN A 183 25.76 8.38 -2.06
CA ASN A 183 25.02 7.59 -1.09
C ASN A 183 25.79 7.39 0.22
N LEU A 184 27.13 7.33 0.19
CA LEU A 184 27.99 7.22 1.38
C LEU A 184 27.98 8.52 2.19
N GLN A 185 27.96 9.67 1.53
CA GLN A 185 27.76 10.95 2.20
C GLN A 185 26.39 11.00 2.88
N SER A 186 25.33 10.62 2.17
CA SER A 186 23.98 10.69 2.73
C SER A 186 23.72 9.64 3.81
N ALA A 187 24.10 8.38 3.62
CA ALA A 187 23.88 7.32 4.61
C ALA A 187 24.92 7.28 5.74
N GLY A 188 26.16 7.68 5.45
CA GLY A 188 27.26 7.71 6.42
C GLY A 188 27.38 9.07 7.10
N PHE A 189 27.94 10.05 6.39
CA PHE A 189 28.32 11.33 6.99
C PHE A 189 27.15 12.07 7.65
N GLU A 190 26.00 12.17 6.98
CA GLU A 190 24.83 12.83 7.55
C GLU A 190 24.20 12.04 8.72
N ALA A 191 24.54 10.76 8.91
CA ALA A 191 24.07 9.97 10.05
C ALA A 191 24.93 10.17 11.31
N LEU A 192 26.16 10.71 11.18
CA LEU A 192 27.10 10.87 12.29
C LEU A 192 26.51 11.60 13.51
N PRO A 193 25.76 12.71 13.39
CA PRO A 193 25.26 13.41 14.57
C PRO A 193 24.29 12.56 15.41
N ILE A 194 23.39 11.85 14.74
CA ILE A 194 22.37 11.01 15.41
C ILE A 194 23.03 9.77 16.01
N VAL A 195 23.89 9.09 15.25
CA VAL A 195 24.60 7.88 15.71
C VAL A 195 25.52 8.22 16.89
N GLY A 196 26.27 9.32 16.79
CA GLY A 196 27.20 9.74 17.84
C GLY A 196 26.48 10.16 19.12
N LEU A 197 25.42 10.96 19.00
CA LEU A 197 24.63 11.39 20.16
C LEU A 197 24.00 10.20 20.89
N LEU A 198 23.36 9.29 20.15
CA LEU A 198 22.72 8.12 20.76
C LEU A 198 23.74 7.16 21.37
N SER A 199 24.87 6.91 20.70
CA SER A 199 25.92 6.04 21.24
C SER A 199 26.57 6.63 22.49
N PHE A 200 26.82 7.94 22.50
CA PHE A 200 27.31 8.68 23.66
C PHE A 200 26.35 8.56 24.85
N LEU A 201 25.05 8.83 24.64
CA LEU A 201 24.03 8.68 25.68
C LEU A 201 23.93 7.24 26.18
N MET A 202 24.02 6.26 25.28
CA MET A 202 24.03 4.85 25.67
C MET A 202 25.26 4.50 26.51
N GLY A 203 26.44 5.02 26.18
CA GLY A 203 27.64 4.87 27.00
C GLY A 203 27.48 5.44 28.42
N LEU A 204 26.91 6.65 28.53
CA LEU A 204 26.56 7.26 29.82
C LEU A 204 25.60 6.36 30.62
N VAL A 205 24.53 5.88 30.00
CA VAL A 205 23.50 5.05 30.66
C VAL A 205 24.08 3.72 31.14
N ILE A 206 24.85 3.03 30.29
CA ILE A 206 25.48 1.75 30.65
C ILE A 206 26.47 1.94 31.79
N SER A 207 27.32 2.98 31.72
CA SER A 207 28.26 3.25 32.80
C SER A 207 27.55 3.66 34.10
N TYR A 208 26.45 4.42 34.02
CA TYR A 208 25.67 4.81 35.20
C TYR A 208 25.07 3.59 35.89
N GLN A 209 24.42 2.70 35.12
CA GLN A 209 23.81 1.48 35.65
C GLN A 209 24.86 0.50 36.15
N GLY A 210 25.97 0.34 35.43
CA GLY A 210 27.09 -0.53 35.81
C GLY A 210 27.81 -0.04 37.06
N ALA A 211 27.92 1.28 37.25
CA ALA A 211 28.58 1.87 38.41
C ALA A 211 27.91 1.49 39.73
N ASP A 212 26.57 1.58 39.82
CA ASP A 212 25.85 1.20 41.03
C ASP A 212 26.04 -0.28 41.39
N GLN A 213 26.19 -1.15 40.39
CA GLN A 213 26.45 -2.57 40.61
C GLN A 213 27.89 -2.81 41.08
N LEU A 214 28.88 -2.27 40.37
CA LEU A 214 30.31 -2.50 40.66
C LEU A 214 30.74 -1.90 42.00
N GLN A 215 30.17 -0.75 42.38
CA GLN A 215 30.45 -0.10 43.65
C GLN A 215 30.10 -0.97 44.85
N ARG A 216 29.00 -1.75 44.77
CA ARG A 216 28.59 -2.68 45.83
C ARG A 216 29.59 -3.81 46.07
N PHE A 217 30.39 -4.15 45.05
CA PHE A 217 31.42 -5.19 45.12
C PHE A 217 32.84 -4.62 45.28
N GLY A 218 32.99 -3.29 45.41
CA GLY A 218 34.30 -2.63 45.46
C GLY A 218 35.11 -2.76 44.15
N ALA A 219 34.45 -3.02 43.03
CA ALA A 219 35.05 -3.40 41.76
C ALA A 219 35.05 -2.25 40.72
N ASN A 220 35.17 -0.99 41.18
CA ASN A 220 34.98 0.21 40.37
C ASN A 220 35.83 0.26 39.09
N ILE A 221 37.06 -0.26 39.15
CA ILE A 221 37.99 -0.25 38.02
C ILE A 221 37.49 -1.08 36.82
N PHE A 222 36.64 -2.09 37.05
CA PHE A 222 36.11 -2.95 35.99
C PHE A 222 34.97 -2.31 35.19
N ILE A 223 34.63 -1.04 35.48
CA ILE A 223 33.66 -0.29 34.68
C ILE A 223 34.13 -0.12 33.23
N ALA A 224 35.46 0.00 33.03
CA ALA A 224 36.05 0.09 31.70
C ALA A 224 35.87 -1.20 30.90
N ASP A 225 36.04 -2.37 31.54
CA ASP A 225 35.78 -3.68 30.94
C ASP A 225 34.31 -3.81 30.52
N LEU A 226 33.39 -3.43 31.41
CA LEU A 226 31.96 -3.50 31.17
C LEU A 226 31.54 -2.63 29.99
N VAL A 227 31.90 -1.34 30.03
CA VAL A 227 31.53 -0.39 28.96
C VAL A 227 32.24 -0.77 27.66
N GLY A 228 33.55 -1.07 27.71
CA GLY A 228 34.35 -1.40 26.55
C GLY A 228 33.85 -2.63 25.81
N LEU A 229 33.70 -3.75 26.51
CA LEU A 229 33.24 -4.99 25.88
C LEU A 229 31.78 -4.87 25.41
N SER A 230 30.91 -4.23 26.19
CA SER A 230 29.49 -4.11 25.83
C SER A 230 29.26 -3.20 24.62
N MET A 231 29.95 -2.05 24.57
CA MET A 231 29.82 -1.11 23.45
C MET A 231 30.41 -1.69 22.18
N LEU A 232 31.69 -2.09 22.22
CA LEU A 232 32.42 -2.49 21.01
C LEU A 232 31.87 -3.78 20.39
N ARG A 233 31.47 -4.75 21.21
CA ARG A 233 31.11 -6.08 20.71
C ARG A 233 29.64 -6.22 20.33
N GLU A 234 28.76 -5.49 21.00
CA GLU A 234 27.32 -5.72 20.92
C GLU A 234 26.53 -4.44 20.61
N LEU A 235 26.67 -3.39 21.43
CA LEU A 235 25.74 -2.25 21.39
C LEU A 235 26.00 -1.30 20.22
N SER A 236 27.24 -0.88 19.96
CA SER A 236 27.50 0.09 18.89
C SER A 236 27.16 -0.45 17.49
N PRO A 237 27.50 -1.70 17.12
CA PRO A 237 27.09 -2.27 15.84
C PRO A 237 25.56 -2.36 15.72
N LEU A 238 24.89 -2.81 16.79
CA LEU A 238 23.43 -2.97 16.83
C LEU A 238 22.71 -1.62 16.72
N LEU A 239 23.13 -0.62 17.49
CA LEU A 239 22.54 0.73 17.47
C LEU A 239 22.73 1.37 16.10
N THR A 240 23.95 1.28 15.56
CA THR A 240 24.27 1.82 14.23
C THR A 240 23.39 1.17 13.16
N ALA A 241 23.26 -0.16 13.17
CA ALA A 241 22.41 -0.89 12.23
C ALA A 241 20.93 -0.47 12.32
N ILE A 242 20.38 -0.37 13.53
CA ILE A 242 18.98 0.05 13.73
C ILE A 242 18.74 1.48 13.22
N ILE A 243 19.64 2.41 13.55
CA ILE A 243 19.52 3.82 13.14
C ILE A 243 19.61 3.95 11.61
N VAL A 244 20.58 3.30 10.99
CA VAL A 244 20.78 3.35 9.54
C VAL A 244 19.62 2.67 8.80
N ALA A 245 19.14 1.53 9.29
CA ALA A 245 17.95 0.86 8.74
C ALA A 245 16.71 1.77 8.81
N GLY A 246 16.52 2.50 9.92
CA GLY A 246 15.44 3.45 10.08
C GLY A 246 15.57 4.66 9.15
N ARG A 247 16.66 5.43 9.27
CA ARG A 247 16.87 6.69 8.54
C ARG A 247 17.10 6.46 7.05
N SER A 248 18.16 5.74 6.71
CA SER A 248 18.60 5.55 5.33
C SER A 248 17.72 4.54 4.59
N GLY A 249 17.31 3.46 5.26
CA GLY A 249 16.38 2.49 4.68
C GLY A 249 15.03 3.10 4.29
N SER A 250 14.43 3.91 5.18
CA SER A 250 13.18 4.60 4.85
C SER A 250 13.35 5.63 3.74
N ALA A 251 14.44 6.41 3.74
CA ALA A 251 14.74 7.37 2.68
C ALA A 251 14.91 6.67 1.32
N TYR A 252 15.60 5.52 1.28
CA TYR A 252 15.78 4.75 0.05
C TYR A 252 14.48 4.10 -0.42
N ALA A 253 13.67 3.57 0.49
CA ALA A 253 12.36 3.04 0.17
C ALA A 253 11.42 4.12 -0.38
N ALA A 254 11.41 5.31 0.22
CA ALA A 254 10.65 6.46 -0.26
C ALA A 254 11.13 6.90 -1.64
N GLN A 255 12.45 7.02 -1.85
CA GLN A 255 13.02 7.40 -3.14
C GLN A 255 12.64 6.40 -4.25
N ILE A 256 12.84 5.10 -4.02
CA ILE A 256 12.49 4.05 -5.00
C ILE A 256 10.98 4.02 -5.22
N GLY A 257 10.18 4.20 -4.17
CA GLY A 257 8.72 4.28 -4.25
C GLY A 257 8.25 5.43 -5.14
N THR A 258 8.80 6.64 -4.95
CA THR A 258 8.51 7.80 -5.81
C THR A 258 8.93 7.54 -7.25
N MET A 259 10.11 6.96 -7.48
CA MET A 259 10.58 6.60 -8.84
C MET A 259 9.70 5.54 -9.50
N LYS A 260 9.05 4.66 -8.72
CA LYS A 260 8.10 3.69 -9.26
C LYS A 260 6.76 4.34 -9.63
N VAL A 261 6.24 5.23 -8.78
CA VAL A 261 4.97 5.95 -9.02
C VAL A 261 5.08 6.93 -10.19
N THR A 262 6.26 7.51 -10.39
CA THR A 262 6.57 8.43 -11.51
C THR A 262 7.01 7.71 -12.80
N GLU A 263 6.96 6.37 -12.80
CA GLU A 263 7.35 5.52 -13.95
C GLU A 263 8.83 5.65 -14.39
N GLU A 264 9.69 6.33 -13.62
CA GLU A 264 11.12 6.48 -13.92
C GLU A 264 11.83 5.11 -14.01
N ILE A 265 11.45 4.15 -13.16
CA ILE A 265 12.00 2.78 -13.21
C ILE A 265 11.66 2.06 -14.52
N ASP A 266 10.45 2.28 -15.04
CA ASP A 266 10.00 1.64 -16.27
C ASP A 266 10.61 2.34 -17.51
N ALA A 267 10.82 3.65 -17.42
CA ALA A 267 11.59 4.41 -18.41
C ALA A 267 13.03 3.90 -18.54
N LEU A 268 13.71 3.61 -17.41
CA LEU A 268 15.05 3.01 -17.41
C LEU A 268 15.08 1.66 -18.15
N ARG A 269 14.08 0.80 -17.90
CA ARG A 269 13.96 -0.50 -18.59
C ARG A 269 13.76 -0.31 -20.10
N THR A 270 12.98 0.69 -20.50
CA THR A 270 12.68 0.98 -21.92
C THR A 270 13.94 1.42 -22.69
N ILE A 271 14.83 2.18 -22.06
CA ILE A 271 16.12 2.58 -22.66
C ILE A 271 17.22 1.51 -22.52
N GLY A 272 16.88 0.31 -22.04
CA GLY A 272 17.82 -0.81 -21.91
C GLY A 272 18.78 -0.69 -20.72
N VAL A 273 18.49 0.16 -19.72
CA VAL A 273 19.32 0.33 -18.53
C VAL A 273 18.73 -0.49 -17.37
N GLY A 274 19.53 -1.40 -16.82
CA GLY A 274 19.15 -2.22 -15.67
C GLY A 274 18.91 -1.39 -14.40
N PRO A 275 17.68 -1.35 -13.84
CA PRO A 275 17.39 -0.55 -12.65
C PRO A 275 18.17 -1.01 -11.41
N THR A 276 18.38 -2.32 -11.26
CA THR A 276 19.13 -2.91 -10.14
C THR A 276 20.57 -2.41 -10.11
N GLU A 277 21.26 -2.45 -11.25
CA GLU A 277 22.64 -1.97 -11.40
C GLU A 277 22.76 -0.46 -11.14
N LEU A 278 21.78 0.32 -11.60
CA LEU A 278 21.82 1.78 -11.49
C LEU A 278 21.43 2.30 -10.09
N LEU A 279 20.41 1.71 -9.47
CA LEU A 279 19.77 2.26 -8.26
C LEU A 279 20.14 1.49 -7.00
N VAL A 280 20.17 0.15 -7.06
CA VAL A 280 20.31 -0.71 -5.87
C VAL A 280 21.78 -0.91 -5.52
N ILE A 281 22.62 -1.26 -6.50
CA ILE A 281 24.04 -1.57 -6.26
C ILE A 281 24.80 -0.41 -5.60
N PRO A 282 24.70 0.86 -6.05
CA PRO A 282 25.44 1.94 -5.42
C PRO A 282 25.03 2.20 -3.97
N LYS A 283 23.76 1.97 -3.63
CA LYS A 283 23.24 2.11 -2.26
C LYS A 283 23.74 0.99 -1.36
N LEU A 284 23.73 -0.25 -1.85
CA LEU A 284 24.26 -1.40 -1.10
C LEU A 284 25.75 -1.24 -0.82
N LEU A 285 26.55 -0.91 -1.83
CA LEU A 285 27.99 -0.69 -1.66
C LEU A 285 28.29 0.49 -0.72
N ALA A 286 27.51 1.56 -0.80
CA ALA A 286 27.64 2.67 0.15
C ALA A 286 27.34 2.24 1.59
N LEU A 287 26.29 1.43 1.82
CA LEU A 287 25.95 0.94 3.16
C LEU A 287 27.00 -0.01 3.73
N VAL A 288 27.51 -0.95 2.92
CA VAL A 288 28.59 -1.89 3.32
C VAL A 288 29.85 -1.15 3.77
N ILE A 289 30.12 0.04 3.21
CA ILE A 289 31.25 0.87 3.61
C ILE A 289 30.86 1.76 4.81
N ALA A 290 29.65 2.33 4.81
CA ALA A 290 29.19 3.27 5.83
C ALA A 290 29.04 2.61 7.21
N LEU A 291 28.47 1.39 7.27
CA LEU A 291 28.12 0.72 8.52
C LEU A 291 29.34 0.40 9.41
N PRO A 292 30.44 -0.20 8.89
CA PRO A 292 31.66 -0.37 9.68
C PRO A 292 32.22 0.95 10.19
N LEU A 293 32.28 1.98 9.34
CA LEU A 293 32.83 3.29 9.70
C LEU A 293 32.01 4.00 10.77
N LEU A 294 30.68 3.96 10.64
CA LEU A 294 29.76 4.49 11.63
C LEU A 294 29.84 3.73 12.95
N THR A 295 30.04 2.41 12.90
CA THR A 295 30.17 1.58 14.11
C THR A 295 31.41 1.96 14.90
N VAL A 296 32.56 2.14 14.24
CA VAL A 296 33.79 2.59 14.91
C VAL A 296 33.60 3.99 15.51
N TYR A 297 32.91 4.88 14.80
CA TYR A 297 32.59 6.20 15.34
C TYR A 297 31.64 6.13 16.55
N ALA A 298 30.63 5.25 16.50
CA ALA A 298 29.72 4.97 17.60
C ALA A 298 30.46 4.43 18.83
N ASP A 299 31.43 3.53 18.64
CA ASP A 299 32.30 3.01 19.70
C ASP A 299 33.03 4.12 20.42
N VAL A 300 33.68 5.01 19.67
CA VAL A 300 34.42 6.14 20.24
C VAL A 300 33.49 7.07 21.03
N ALA A 301 32.34 7.44 20.44
CA ALA A 301 31.37 8.31 21.11
C ALA A 301 30.79 7.65 22.38
N GLY A 302 30.50 6.36 22.32
CA GLY A 302 29.97 5.58 23.43
C GLY A 302 30.97 5.37 24.56
N LEU A 303 32.21 5.02 24.24
CA LEU A 303 33.30 4.95 25.21
C LEU A 303 33.50 6.28 25.90
N PHE A 304 33.49 7.39 25.15
CA PHE A 304 33.64 8.72 25.72
C PHE A 304 32.51 9.07 26.70
N GLY A 305 31.26 8.73 26.36
CA GLY A 305 30.13 8.86 27.29
C GLY A 305 30.33 8.03 28.56
N GLY A 306 30.73 6.77 28.43
CA GLY A 306 31.02 5.92 29.58
C GLY A 306 32.16 6.43 30.46
N MET A 307 33.22 6.97 29.85
CA MET A 307 34.35 7.57 30.58
C MET A 307 33.92 8.74 31.47
N ILE A 308 33.11 9.66 30.93
CA ILE A 308 32.60 10.82 31.70
C ILE A 308 31.79 10.34 32.91
N MET A 309 30.92 9.35 32.71
CA MET A 309 30.08 8.82 33.78
C MET A 309 30.90 8.07 34.84
N ALA A 310 31.86 7.25 34.42
CA ALA A 310 32.77 6.53 35.30
C ALA A 310 33.57 7.48 36.18
N SER A 311 34.11 8.56 35.61
CA SER A 311 34.81 9.60 36.37
C SER A 311 33.89 10.32 37.36
N SER A 312 32.63 10.55 37.00
CA SER A 312 31.70 11.31 37.85
C SER A 312 31.06 10.48 38.98
N LYS A 313 30.95 9.15 38.84
CA LYS A 313 30.30 8.27 39.83
C LYS A 313 31.23 7.39 40.63
N LEU A 314 32.33 6.97 40.04
CA LEU A 314 33.24 5.97 40.63
C LEU A 314 34.63 6.54 40.92
N ASP A 315 34.83 7.84 40.65
CA ASP A 315 36.13 8.54 40.73
C ASP A 315 37.25 7.86 39.91
N VAL A 316 36.88 7.17 38.83
CA VAL A 316 37.82 6.54 37.90
C VAL A 316 38.31 7.59 36.90
N SER A 317 39.57 8.00 37.00
CA SER A 317 40.18 8.95 36.06
C SER A 317 40.21 8.41 34.62
N PHE A 318 40.23 9.32 33.65
CA PHE A 318 40.25 8.95 32.22
C PHE A 318 41.48 8.13 31.82
N THR A 319 42.64 8.37 32.45
CA THR A 319 43.85 7.59 32.18
C THR A 319 43.69 6.15 32.66
N VAL A 320 43.19 5.95 33.90
CA VAL A 320 42.94 4.61 34.45
C VAL A 320 41.88 3.86 33.62
N PHE A 321 40.85 4.57 33.15
CA PHE A 321 39.84 3.96 32.27
C PHE A 321 40.47 3.48 30.97
N LEU A 322 41.29 4.29 30.31
CA LEU A 322 41.93 3.94 29.04
C LEU A 322 42.95 2.81 29.19
N ASP A 323 43.79 2.85 30.23
CA ASP A 323 44.73 1.76 30.52
C ASP A 323 43.98 0.45 30.69
N ARG A 324 42.91 0.47 31.51
CA ARG A 324 42.09 -0.73 31.75
C ARG A 324 41.37 -1.20 30.49
N LEU A 325 40.90 -0.28 29.65
CA LEU A 325 40.25 -0.60 28.38
C LEU A 325 41.20 -1.38 27.46
N THR A 326 42.48 -1.00 27.39
CA THR A 326 43.47 -1.71 26.56
C THR A 326 43.75 -3.13 27.04
N ASP A 327 43.69 -3.36 28.36
CA ASP A 327 43.81 -4.71 28.94
C ASP A 327 42.56 -5.57 28.70
N ALA A 328 41.37 -4.94 28.78
CA ALA A 328 40.10 -5.64 28.70
C ALA A 328 39.65 -5.95 27.26
N VAL A 329 39.94 -5.05 26.32
CA VAL A 329 39.48 -5.15 24.93
C VAL A 329 40.59 -5.70 24.05
N SER A 330 40.45 -6.97 23.69
CA SER A 330 41.29 -7.57 22.65
C SER A 330 40.90 -7.06 21.26
N LEU A 331 41.87 -7.03 20.34
CA LEU A 331 41.63 -6.69 18.93
C LEU A 331 40.53 -7.58 18.31
N SER A 332 40.44 -8.85 18.73
CA SER A 332 39.37 -9.75 18.29
C SER A 332 37.98 -9.30 18.74
N SER A 333 37.84 -8.73 19.94
CA SER A 333 36.54 -8.23 20.44
C SER A 333 36.08 -7.03 19.62
N PHE A 334 36.99 -6.13 19.25
CA PHE A 334 36.69 -5.02 18.36
C PHE A 334 36.34 -5.49 16.95
N LEU A 335 37.15 -6.36 16.35
CA LEU A 335 36.91 -6.88 15.00
C LEU A 335 35.64 -7.73 14.90
N THR A 336 35.27 -8.46 15.95
CA THR A 336 33.97 -9.18 15.98
C THR A 336 32.79 -8.22 16.06
N GLY A 337 32.93 -7.09 16.74
CA GLY A 337 31.95 -6.00 16.73
C GLY A 337 31.78 -5.39 15.35
N VAL A 338 32.88 -4.90 14.76
CA VAL A 338 32.88 -4.30 13.42
C VAL A 338 32.44 -5.31 12.35
N GLY A 339 32.81 -6.59 12.49
CA GLY A 339 32.38 -7.67 11.58
C GLY A 339 30.88 -7.97 11.62
N LYS A 340 30.16 -7.58 12.68
CA LYS A 340 28.69 -7.62 12.72
C LYS A 340 28.05 -6.48 11.95
N ALA A 341 28.81 -5.47 11.55
CA ALA A 341 28.34 -4.31 10.81
C ALA A 341 28.70 -4.34 9.31
N PRO A 342 28.06 -5.18 8.47
CA PRO A 342 28.01 -4.99 7.02
C PRO A 342 26.64 -4.54 6.49
#